data_AF-A0A840AIU7-F1
#
_entry.id   AF-A0A840AIU7-F1
#
_cell.length_a   1.000
_cell.length_b   1.000
_cell.length_c   1.000
_cell.angle_alpha   90.00
_cell.angle_beta   90.00
_cell.angle_gamma   90.00
#
_symmetry.space_group_name_H-M   'P 1'
#
loop_
_entity.id
_entity.type
_entity.pdbx_description
1 polymer ?
#
loop_
_entity_poly.entity_id
_entity_poly.type
_entity_poly.pdbx_seq_one_letter_code
_entity_poly.pdbx_strand_id
1 'polypeptide(L)'
;MMAEATRRPRRRGRTKHILRGLQVLAGVTMVLAAFLGWRESRPFTLQLQPAEVRQQFFLGTERRPARFYELESRFARKARVDACLDAWSTDGQVGTAEERLNACINVVRRNLTIAPAGSNDWLVAAILSNIAGNLPDTERYLKRSLATGPTEQWIAKRRGPLLFDLRDQLDDELKAQIDVQLGLMLRTEEGVNSIAQIYIRDPAFRERIVHVAETVEPVYQQRFLNKVYEWAAQINPAPAQ
;
A
#
# COMPACT_ATOMS: atom_id res chain seq x y z
N MET A 1 21.24 -61.53 -58.16
CA MET A 1 20.25 -61.34 -57.09
C MET A 1 20.94 -60.63 -55.93
N MET A 2 20.82 -59.31 -55.85
CA MET A 2 21.29 -58.52 -54.71
C MET A 2 20.05 -57.96 -54.02
N ALA A 3 19.80 -58.42 -52.80
CA ALA A 3 18.72 -57.91 -51.95
C ALA A 3 19.32 -57.06 -50.84
N GLU A 4 18.82 -55.84 -50.80
CA GLU A 4 19.25 -54.65 -50.08
C GLU A 4 19.03 -54.78 -48.56
N ALA A 5 20.12 -54.77 -47.79
CA ALA A 5 20.06 -54.78 -46.33
C ALA A 5 19.77 -53.36 -45.81
N THR A 6 18.51 -53.11 -45.47
CA THR A 6 18.01 -51.87 -44.85
C THR A 6 18.60 -51.66 -43.45
N ARG A 7 19.64 -50.83 -43.33
CA ARG A 7 20.12 -50.32 -42.02
C ARG A 7 19.11 -49.32 -41.44
N ARG A 8 18.31 -49.74 -40.45
CA ARG A 8 17.51 -48.82 -39.62
C ARG A 8 18.44 -47.91 -38.79
N PRO A 9 18.16 -46.59 -38.69
CA PRO A 9 19.10 -45.65 -38.11
C PRO A 9 19.07 -45.65 -36.57
N ARG A 10 20.24 -45.33 -35.99
CA ARG A 10 20.52 -44.99 -34.58
C ARG A 10 19.52 -43.96 -34.00
N ARG A 11 18.30 -44.35 -33.65
CA ARG A 11 17.32 -43.47 -32.98
C ARG A 11 17.37 -43.52 -31.45
N ARG A 12 17.97 -44.56 -30.86
CA ARG A 12 17.87 -44.87 -29.42
C ARG A 12 18.68 -43.96 -28.48
N GLY A 13 19.77 -43.35 -28.97
CA GLY A 13 20.62 -42.44 -28.16
C GLY A 13 20.02 -41.05 -28.01
N ARG A 14 19.47 -40.50 -29.10
CA ARG A 14 18.90 -39.14 -29.13
C ARG A 14 17.71 -38.98 -28.18
N THR A 15 16.86 -40.02 -28.06
CA THR A 15 15.71 -40.01 -27.14
C THR A 15 16.13 -39.99 -25.66
N LYS A 16 17.23 -40.65 -25.28
CA LYS A 16 17.73 -40.63 -23.90
C LYS A 16 18.27 -39.26 -23.48
N HIS A 17 18.96 -38.57 -24.38
CA HIS A 17 19.43 -37.20 -24.11
C HIS A 17 18.27 -36.21 -24.01
N ILE A 18 17.24 -36.36 -24.85
CA ILE A 18 16.02 -35.54 -24.78
C ILE A 18 15.28 -35.77 -23.46
N LEU A 19 15.08 -37.03 -23.04
CA LEU A 19 14.42 -37.37 -21.77
C LEU A 19 15.18 -36.84 -20.55
N ARG A 20 16.52 -36.97 -20.52
CA ARG A 20 17.35 -36.39 -19.45
C ARG A 20 17.27 -34.85 -19.43
N GLY A 21 17.27 -34.22 -20.60
CA GLY A 21 17.09 -32.77 -20.72
C GLY A 21 15.73 -32.31 -20.15
N LEU A 22 14.65 -33.04 -20.45
CA LEU A 22 13.32 -32.76 -19.90
C LEU A 22 13.26 -32.96 -18.39
N GLN A 23 13.90 -34.00 -17.85
CA GLN A 23 13.96 -34.23 -16.39
C GLN A 23 14.71 -33.12 -15.66
N VAL A 24 15.84 -32.66 -16.19
CA VAL A 24 16.60 -31.53 -15.62
C VAL A 24 15.76 -30.26 -15.67
N LEU A 25 15.11 -29.97 -16.81
CA LEU A 25 14.27 -28.79 -16.95
C LEU A 25 13.08 -28.84 -15.97
N ALA A 26 12.42 -29.98 -15.81
CA ALA A 26 11.35 -30.17 -14.83
C ALA A 26 11.85 -29.98 -13.38
N GLY A 27 13.06 -30.47 -13.06
CA GLY A 27 13.68 -30.26 -11.76
C GLY A 27 13.93 -28.77 -11.49
N VAL A 28 14.52 -28.05 -12.46
CA VAL A 28 14.81 -26.62 -12.35
C VAL A 28 13.52 -25.81 -12.20
N THR A 29 12.46 -26.13 -12.97
CA THR A 29 11.18 -25.40 -12.85
C THR A 29 10.52 -25.63 -11.50
N MET A 30 10.56 -26.84 -10.94
CA MET A 30 10.03 -27.11 -9.60
C MET A 30 10.79 -26.31 -8.52
N VAL A 31 12.13 -26.26 -8.59
CA VAL A 31 12.93 -25.47 -7.64
C VAL A 31 12.62 -23.98 -7.73
N LEU A 32 12.52 -23.44 -8.95
CA LEU A 32 12.14 -22.04 -9.18
C LEU A 32 10.74 -21.74 -8.68
N ALA A 33 9.77 -22.64 -8.93
CA ALA A 33 8.40 -22.49 -8.44
C ALA A 33 8.33 -22.48 -6.91
N ALA A 34 9.06 -23.40 -6.24
CA ALA A 34 9.14 -23.44 -4.78
C ALA A 34 9.78 -22.17 -4.21
N PHE A 35 10.86 -21.69 -4.83
CA PHE A 35 11.53 -20.44 -4.44
C PHE A 35 10.61 -19.22 -4.57
N LEU A 36 9.90 -19.09 -5.70
CA LEU A 36 8.94 -18.01 -5.91
C LEU A 36 7.78 -18.10 -4.92
N GLY A 37 7.23 -19.30 -4.70
CA GLY A 37 6.16 -19.52 -3.71
C GLY A 37 6.58 -19.13 -2.30
N TRP A 38 7.79 -19.53 -1.87
CA TRP A 38 8.34 -19.12 -0.58
C TRP A 38 8.51 -17.59 -0.48
N ARG A 39 9.02 -16.98 -1.55
CA ARG A 39 9.26 -15.53 -1.60
C ARG A 39 7.95 -14.73 -1.53
N GLU A 40 6.93 -15.13 -2.29
CA GLU A 40 5.62 -14.50 -2.33
C GLU A 40 4.85 -14.67 -1.01
N SER A 41 4.98 -15.82 -0.35
CA SER A 41 4.31 -16.08 0.93
C SER A 41 4.99 -15.41 2.13
N ARG A 42 6.28 -15.09 2.03
CA ARG A 42 7.07 -14.55 3.15
C ARG A 42 6.46 -13.30 3.81
N PRO A 43 5.95 -12.28 3.09
CA PRO A 43 5.32 -11.13 3.73
C PRO A 43 4.07 -11.49 4.55
N PHE A 44 3.33 -12.53 4.15
CA PHE A 44 2.14 -12.99 4.86
C PHE A 44 2.52 -13.78 6.11
N THR A 45 3.50 -14.68 6.00
CA THR A 45 3.98 -15.43 7.17
C THR A 45 4.65 -14.51 8.19
N LEU A 46 5.26 -13.41 7.73
CA LEU A 46 5.81 -12.37 8.59
C LEU A 46 4.73 -11.68 9.43
N GLN A 47 3.54 -11.42 8.89
CA GLN A 47 2.43 -10.81 9.65
C GLN A 47 1.97 -11.68 10.83
N LEU A 48 2.17 -12.99 10.76
CA LEU A 48 1.85 -13.94 11.83
C LEU A 48 2.94 -14.00 12.92
N GLN A 49 4.09 -13.35 12.72
CA GLN A 49 5.18 -13.35 13.68
C GLN A 49 4.99 -12.30 14.79
N PRO A 50 5.58 -12.52 15.98
CA PRO A 50 5.66 -11.51 17.03
C PRO A 50 6.22 -10.18 16.53
N ALA A 51 5.82 -9.08 17.17
CA ALA A 51 6.20 -7.72 16.75
C ALA A 51 7.73 -7.56 16.70
N GLU A 52 8.46 -8.16 17.63
CA GLU A 52 9.91 -8.11 17.74
C GLU A 52 10.59 -8.71 16.50
N VAL A 53 10.10 -9.87 16.04
CA VAL A 53 10.62 -10.56 14.85
C VAL A 53 10.33 -9.74 13.60
N ARG A 54 9.14 -9.15 13.51
CA ARG A 54 8.79 -8.25 12.40
C ARG A 54 9.68 -7.02 12.37
N GLN A 55 9.88 -6.36 13.52
CA GLN A 55 10.74 -5.19 13.65
C GLN A 55 12.19 -5.52 13.25
N GLN A 56 12.77 -6.62 13.77
CA GLN A 56 14.11 -7.07 13.40
C GLN A 56 14.25 -7.33 11.89
N PHE A 57 13.25 -7.95 11.26
CA PHE A 57 13.24 -8.18 9.81
C PHE A 57 13.33 -6.86 9.02
N PHE A 58 12.56 -5.84 9.43
CA PHE A 58 12.57 -4.56 8.74
C PHE A 58 13.83 -3.76 9.00
N LEU A 59 14.35 -3.77 10.23
CA LEU A 59 15.64 -3.14 10.56
C LEU A 59 16.80 -3.75 9.75
N GLY A 60 16.74 -5.05 9.46
CA GLY A 60 17.69 -5.75 8.59
C GLY A 60 17.43 -5.59 7.09
N THR A 61 16.38 -4.86 6.67
CA THR A 61 16.09 -4.67 5.25
C THR A 61 17.15 -3.78 4.60
N GLU A 62 17.74 -4.29 3.51
CA GLU A 62 18.74 -3.59 2.73
C GLU A 62 18.27 -2.19 2.27
N ARG A 63 19.14 -1.19 2.39
CA ARG A 63 18.85 0.19 1.97
C ARG A 63 18.95 0.44 0.46
N ARG A 64 19.46 -0.53 -0.31
CA ARG A 64 19.62 -0.39 -1.77
C ARG A 64 18.26 -0.42 -2.49
N PRO A 65 18.15 0.20 -3.68
CA PRO A 65 16.99 0.00 -4.54
C PRO A 65 16.78 -1.48 -4.87
N ALA A 66 15.52 -1.87 -5.01
CA ALA A 66 15.18 -3.23 -5.41
C ALA A 66 15.55 -3.46 -6.89
N ARG A 67 15.93 -4.69 -7.22
CA ARG A 67 16.28 -5.07 -8.60
C ARG A 67 15.09 -5.70 -9.30
N PHE A 68 15.07 -5.71 -10.63
CA PHE A 68 13.94 -6.26 -11.40
C PHE A 68 13.69 -7.75 -11.11
N TYR A 69 14.71 -8.57 -10.85
CA TYR A 69 14.48 -9.97 -10.46
C TYR A 69 13.91 -10.12 -9.04
N GLU A 70 13.75 -9.01 -8.31
CA GLU A 70 13.10 -8.94 -7.01
C GLU A 70 11.59 -8.65 -7.11
N LEU A 71 10.99 -8.81 -8.30
CA LEU A 71 9.56 -8.68 -8.57
C LEU A 71 8.73 -9.66 -7.73
N GLU A 72 8.27 -9.20 -6.60
CA GLU A 72 7.15 -9.81 -5.90
C GLU A 72 5.83 -9.34 -6.50
N SER A 73 4.77 -10.11 -6.31
CA SER A 73 3.41 -9.73 -6.67
C SER A 73 2.99 -8.45 -5.96
N ARG A 74 1.96 -7.79 -6.50
CA ARG A 74 1.31 -6.65 -5.85
C ARG A 74 0.85 -7.00 -4.42
N PHE A 75 0.37 -8.22 -4.20
CA PHE A 75 -0.12 -8.67 -2.90
C PHE A 75 1.00 -8.79 -1.87
N ALA A 76 2.12 -9.43 -2.23
CA ALA A 76 3.28 -9.55 -1.36
C ALA A 76 3.88 -8.18 -1.00
N ARG A 77 3.98 -7.27 -1.98
CA ARG A 77 4.46 -5.90 -1.74
C ARG A 77 3.55 -5.12 -0.79
N LYS A 78 2.23 -5.20 -0.99
CA LYS A 78 1.24 -4.59 -0.09
C LYS A 78 1.34 -5.17 1.32
N ALA A 79 1.36 -6.49 1.45
CA ALA A 79 1.46 -7.17 2.75
C ALA A 79 2.74 -6.77 3.50
N ARG A 80 3.87 -6.57 2.80
CA ARG A 80 5.10 -6.06 3.40
C ARG A 80 4.96 -4.64 3.95
N VAL A 81 4.35 -3.73 3.18
CA VAL A 81 4.13 -2.34 3.63
C VAL A 81 3.21 -2.31 4.84
N ASP A 82 2.09 -3.03 4.77
CA ASP A 82 1.14 -3.14 5.88
C ASP A 82 1.83 -3.70 7.14
N ALA A 83 2.61 -4.79 6.99
CA ALA A 83 3.37 -5.37 8.09
C ALA A 83 4.39 -4.41 8.72
N CYS A 84 5.00 -3.53 7.93
CA CYS A 84 5.93 -2.52 8.44
C CYS A 84 5.20 -1.43 9.21
N LEU A 85 4.09 -0.93 8.68
CA LEU A 85 3.25 0.08 9.35
C LEU A 85 2.71 -0.44 10.69
N ASP A 86 2.28 -1.70 10.73
CA ASP A 86 1.81 -2.34 11.98
C ASP A 86 2.95 -2.56 12.98
N ALA A 87 4.15 -2.90 12.50
CA ALA A 87 5.34 -3.06 13.35
C ALA A 87 5.89 -1.72 13.86
N TRP A 88 5.67 -0.64 13.12
CA TRP A 88 6.01 0.72 13.50
C TRP A 88 5.10 1.25 14.62
N SER A 89 3.79 1.05 14.47
CA SER A 89 2.77 1.57 15.40
C SER A 89 2.66 0.80 16.71
N THR A 90 3.22 -0.40 16.78
CA THR A 90 3.31 -1.17 18.03
C THR A 90 4.46 -0.64 18.88
N ASP A 91 4.16 -0.22 20.11
CA ASP A 91 5.16 0.30 21.06
C ASP A 91 6.28 -0.73 21.26
N GLY A 92 7.51 -0.25 21.11
CA GLY A 92 8.65 -1.07 20.70
C GLY A 92 9.27 -1.92 21.82
N GLN A 93 9.85 -3.05 21.40
CA GLN A 93 10.90 -3.74 22.16
C GLN A 93 12.26 -3.76 21.42
N VAL A 94 12.35 -3.38 20.14
CA VAL A 94 13.60 -3.42 19.35
C VAL A 94 13.83 -2.18 18.49
N GLY A 95 15.00 -1.54 18.65
CA GLY A 95 15.44 -0.35 17.89
C GLY A 95 14.80 0.96 18.34
N THR A 96 15.34 2.09 17.90
CA THR A 96 14.76 3.40 18.18
C THR A 96 13.53 3.68 17.32
N ALA A 97 12.73 4.67 17.69
CA ALA A 97 11.64 5.15 16.84
C ALA A 97 12.16 5.61 15.47
N GLU A 98 13.24 6.38 15.44
CA GLU A 98 13.84 6.82 14.18
C GLU A 98 14.30 5.66 13.29
N GLU A 99 14.93 4.63 13.88
CA GLU A 99 15.40 3.45 13.14
C GLU A 99 14.25 2.68 12.50
N ARG A 100 13.15 2.45 13.24
CA ARG A 100 11.98 1.74 12.72
C ARG A 100 11.27 2.55 11.63
N LEU A 101 11.16 3.87 11.79
CA LEU A 101 10.61 4.77 10.75
C LEU A 101 11.43 4.69 9.46
N ASN A 102 12.76 4.82 9.58
CA ASN A 102 13.68 4.74 8.46
C ASN A 102 13.63 3.36 7.77
N ALA A 103 13.46 2.28 8.53
CA ALA A 103 13.26 0.94 7.97
C ALA A 103 12.00 0.87 7.10
N CYS A 104 10.87 1.42 7.57
CA CYS A 104 9.64 1.44 6.76
C CYS A 104 9.75 2.36 5.54
N ILE A 105 10.42 3.50 5.64
CA ILE A 105 10.72 4.35 4.47
C ILE A 105 11.51 3.55 3.42
N ASN A 106 12.52 2.77 3.84
CA ASN A 106 13.30 1.95 2.93
C ASN A 106 12.45 0.86 2.25
N VAL A 107 11.57 0.19 2.99
CA VAL A 107 10.62 -0.80 2.43
C VAL A 107 9.78 -0.19 1.32
N VAL A 108 9.19 0.98 1.57
CA VAL A 108 8.31 1.65 0.61
C VAL A 108 9.10 2.14 -0.61
N ARG A 109 10.28 2.74 -0.41
CA ARG A 109 11.17 3.16 -1.51
C ARG A 109 11.60 2.00 -2.40
N ARG A 110 11.87 0.83 -1.81
CA ARG A 110 12.16 -0.39 -2.57
C ARG A 110 10.97 -0.83 -3.41
N ASN A 111 9.77 -0.85 -2.84
CA ASN A 111 8.55 -1.16 -3.58
C ASN A 111 8.35 -0.21 -4.77
N LEU A 112 8.56 1.10 -4.56
CA LEU A 112 8.42 2.12 -5.59
C LEU A 112 9.47 2.03 -6.71
N THR A 113 10.62 1.40 -6.45
CA THR A 113 11.61 1.09 -7.50
C THR A 113 11.06 0.08 -8.51
N ILE A 114 10.27 -0.89 -8.03
CA ILE A 114 9.67 -1.96 -8.85
C ILE A 114 8.31 -1.55 -9.43
N ALA A 115 7.52 -0.80 -8.66
CA ALA A 115 6.16 -0.42 -8.99
C ALA A 115 5.95 1.10 -8.86
N PRO A 116 6.55 1.91 -9.76
CA PRO A 116 6.49 3.37 -9.67
C PRO A 116 5.09 3.96 -9.90
N ALA A 117 4.13 3.17 -10.38
CA ALA A 117 2.73 3.54 -10.52
C ALA A 117 1.87 3.26 -9.27
N GLY A 118 2.48 2.81 -8.16
CA GLY A 118 1.76 2.50 -6.92
C GLY A 118 1.30 3.75 -6.17
N SER A 119 0.10 4.25 -6.47
CA SER A 119 -0.47 5.46 -5.83
C SER A 119 -0.56 5.38 -4.30
N ASN A 120 -0.88 4.21 -3.76
CA ASN A 120 -0.88 3.99 -2.31
C ASN A 120 0.53 3.88 -1.73
N ASP A 121 1.49 3.28 -2.44
CA ASP A 121 2.89 3.24 -1.99
C ASP A 121 3.45 4.67 -1.89
N TRP A 122 3.13 5.55 -2.84
CA TRP A 122 3.45 6.97 -2.77
C TRP A 122 2.78 7.67 -1.59
N LEU A 123 1.50 7.38 -1.32
CA LEU A 123 0.83 7.96 -0.15
C LEU A 123 1.48 7.52 1.16
N VAL A 124 1.82 6.23 1.29
CA VAL A 124 2.50 5.74 2.49
C VAL A 124 3.87 6.39 2.63
N ALA A 125 4.62 6.59 1.53
CA ALA A 125 5.88 7.34 1.57
C ALA A 125 5.68 8.78 2.07
N ALA A 126 4.60 9.45 1.65
CA ALA A 126 4.26 10.78 2.13
C ALA A 126 3.96 10.79 3.63
N ILE A 127 3.13 9.86 4.12
CA ILE A 127 2.81 9.74 5.55
C ILE A 127 4.07 9.53 6.38
N LEU A 128 4.94 8.61 5.97
CA LEU A 128 6.18 8.33 6.70
C LEU A 128 7.15 9.53 6.68
N SER A 129 7.21 10.27 5.56
CA SER A 129 8.02 11.49 5.46
C SER A 129 7.49 12.61 6.34
N ASN A 130 6.17 12.71 6.47
CA ASN A 130 5.53 13.67 7.37
C ASN A 130 5.84 13.35 8.83
N ILE A 131 5.76 12.07 9.22
CA ILE A 131 6.15 11.61 10.55
C ILE A 131 7.63 11.92 10.84
N ALA A 132 8.49 11.84 9.82
CA ALA A 132 9.90 12.21 9.92
C ALA A 132 10.15 13.74 9.94
N GLY A 133 9.11 14.57 9.85
CA GLY A 133 9.23 16.03 9.79
C GLY A 133 9.78 16.56 8.45
N ASN A 134 9.77 15.75 7.39
CA ASN A 134 10.29 16.13 6.08
C ASN A 134 9.14 16.53 5.15
N LEU A 135 8.70 17.78 5.27
CA LEU A 135 7.63 18.36 4.44
C LEU A 135 7.97 18.34 2.93
N PRO A 136 9.18 18.70 2.45
CA PRO A 136 9.51 18.63 1.02
C PRO A 136 9.32 17.25 0.41
N ASP A 137 9.74 16.19 1.11
CA ASP A 137 9.54 14.81 0.63
C ASP A 137 8.06 14.41 0.71
N THR A 138 7.34 14.87 1.74
CA THR A 138 5.90 14.65 1.91
C THR A 138 5.11 15.20 0.72
N GLU A 139 5.33 16.46 0.36
CA GLU A 139 4.68 17.10 -0.78
C GLU A 139 5.01 16.38 -2.09
N ARG A 140 6.29 16.09 -2.33
CA ARG A 140 6.73 15.35 -3.52
C ARG A 140 6.02 14.01 -3.66
N TYR A 141 5.87 13.27 -2.57
CA TYR A 141 5.20 11.97 -2.57
C TYR A 141 3.68 12.08 -2.68
N LEU A 142 3.05 13.10 -2.08
CA LEU A 142 1.63 13.40 -2.27
C LEU A 142 1.31 13.67 -3.74
N LYS A 143 2.09 14.52 -4.42
CA LYS A 143 1.94 14.80 -5.85
C LYS A 143 2.04 13.53 -6.69
N ARG A 144 3.00 12.65 -6.39
CA ARG A 144 3.12 11.35 -7.08
C ARG A 144 1.95 10.42 -6.82
N SER A 145 1.43 10.38 -5.59
CA SER A 145 0.23 9.61 -5.25
C SER A 145 -0.99 10.08 -6.03
N LEU A 146 -1.19 11.40 -6.13
CA LEU A 146 -2.26 12.01 -6.91
C LEU A 146 -2.10 11.75 -8.40
N ALA A 147 -0.89 11.92 -8.95
CA ALA A 147 -0.62 11.69 -10.37
C ALA A 147 -0.83 10.23 -10.81
N THR A 148 -0.64 9.25 -9.92
CA THR A 148 -0.75 7.82 -10.23
C THR A 148 -2.08 7.19 -9.82
N GLY A 149 -2.93 7.90 -9.08
CA GLY A 149 -4.23 7.42 -8.62
C GLY A 149 -5.09 8.54 -8.03
N PRO A 150 -5.55 9.50 -8.86
CA PRO A 150 -6.21 10.71 -8.37
C PRO A 150 -7.60 10.43 -7.77
N THR A 151 -8.30 9.42 -8.29
CA THR A 151 -9.71 9.11 -8.01
C THR A 151 -9.94 7.86 -7.16
N GLU A 152 -8.86 7.25 -6.65
CA GLU A 152 -8.91 6.04 -5.82
C GLU A 152 -9.55 6.33 -4.45
N GLN A 153 -10.85 6.04 -4.32
CA GLN A 153 -11.63 6.37 -3.11
C GLN A 153 -11.04 5.75 -1.83
N TRP A 154 -10.56 4.50 -1.92
CA TRP A 154 -9.94 3.81 -0.79
C TRP A 154 -8.59 4.42 -0.35
N ILE A 155 -7.95 5.25 -1.21
CA ILE A 155 -6.75 6.03 -0.89
C ILE A 155 -7.16 7.40 -0.34
N ALA A 156 -8.22 8.01 -0.88
CA ALA A 156 -8.73 9.31 -0.46
C ALA A 156 -8.99 9.36 1.05
N LYS A 157 -9.44 8.27 1.68
CA LYS A 157 -9.67 8.19 3.13
C LYS A 157 -8.45 8.49 4.00
N ARG A 158 -7.24 8.28 3.49
CA ARG A 158 -5.96 8.60 4.17
C ARG A 158 -5.34 9.87 3.61
N ARG A 159 -5.47 10.08 2.30
CA ARG A 159 -4.90 11.24 1.61
C ARG A 159 -5.61 12.55 1.94
N GLY A 160 -6.94 12.54 2.03
CA GLY A 160 -7.75 13.70 2.39
C GLY A 160 -7.38 14.26 3.76
N PRO A 161 -7.41 13.45 4.84
CA PRO A 161 -6.98 13.89 6.16
C PRO A 161 -5.55 14.41 6.20
N LEU A 162 -4.59 13.72 5.55
CA LEU A 162 -3.20 14.20 5.50
C LEU A 162 -3.07 15.56 4.79
N LEU A 163 -3.73 15.74 3.64
CA LEU A 163 -3.74 17.03 2.94
C LEU A 163 -4.37 18.13 3.80
N PHE A 164 -5.42 17.78 4.55
CA PHE A 164 -6.08 18.70 5.45
C PHE A 164 -5.21 19.11 6.63
N ASP A 165 -4.57 18.15 7.30
CA ASP A 165 -3.71 18.40 8.45
C ASP A 165 -2.52 19.30 8.07
N LEU A 166 -2.06 19.20 6.82
CA LEU A 166 -0.95 19.98 6.30
C LEU A 166 -1.35 21.24 5.55
N ARG A 167 -2.65 21.55 5.40
CA ARG A 167 -3.18 22.58 4.50
C ARG A 167 -2.46 23.94 4.54
N ASP A 168 -2.00 24.38 5.70
CA ASP A 168 -1.37 25.69 5.87
C ASP A 168 0.11 25.69 5.44
N GLN A 169 0.70 24.52 5.32
CA GLN A 169 2.10 24.27 4.95
C GLN A 169 2.26 23.85 3.48
N LEU A 170 1.18 23.39 2.85
CA LEU A 170 1.20 22.87 1.48
C LEU A 170 1.30 24.00 0.44
N ASP A 171 1.90 23.67 -0.71
CA ASP A 171 1.80 24.49 -1.91
C ASP A 171 0.38 24.54 -2.51
N ASP A 172 0.17 25.49 -3.43
CA ASP A 172 -1.13 25.75 -4.03
C ASP A 172 -1.65 24.57 -4.88
N GLU A 173 -0.74 23.78 -5.47
CA GLU A 173 -1.09 22.59 -6.25
C GLU A 173 -1.76 21.54 -5.36
N LEU A 174 -1.18 21.25 -4.19
CA LEU A 174 -1.71 20.28 -3.25
C LEU A 174 -2.94 20.82 -2.50
N LYS A 175 -2.96 22.11 -2.17
CA LYS A 175 -4.16 22.77 -1.58
C LYS A 175 -5.39 22.62 -2.48
N ALA A 176 -5.23 22.78 -3.79
CA ALA A 176 -6.31 22.61 -4.75
C ALA A 176 -6.90 21.17 -4.79
N GLN A 177 -6.18 20.19 -4.24
CA GLN A 177 -6.62 18.79 -4.22
C GLN A 177 -7.43 18.42 -2.98
N ILE A 178 -7.47 19.27 -1.94
CA ILE A 178 -8.18 18.98 -0.68
C ILE A 178 -9.64 18.66 -0.97
N ASP A 179 -10.34 19.54 -1.67
CA ASP A 179 -11.77 19.40 -1.95
C ASP A 179 -12.07 18.19 -2.82
N VAL A 180 -11.20 17.90 -3.78
CA VAL A 180 -11.32 16.71 -4.64
C VAL A 180 -11.28 15.45 -3.78
N GLN A 181 -10.35 15.37 -2.83
CA GLN A 181 -10.25 14.21 -1.95
C GLN A 181 -11.42 14.11 -0.96
N LEU A 182 -11.90 15.23 -0.42
CA LEU A 182 -13.10 15.25 0.41
C LEU A 182 -14.34 14.79 -0.36
N GLY A 183 -14.53 15.26 -1.59
CA GLY A 183 -15.62 14.84 -2.46
C GLY A 183 -15.58 13.35 -2.80
N LEU A 184 -14.38 12.76 -2.94
CA LEU A 184 -14.24 11.31 -3.10
C LEU A 184 -14.62 10.55 -1.81
N MET A 185 -14.22 11.04 -0.65
CA MET A 185 -14.54 10.42 0.64
C MET A 185 -16.05 10.42 0.90
N LEU A 186 -16.76 11.50 0.58
CA LEU A 186 -18.22 11.61 0.72
C LEU A 186 -19.01 10.57 -0.11
N ARG A 187 -18.37 9.94 -1.10
CA ARG A 187 -19.00 8.91 -1.94
C ARG A 187 -18.86 7.48 -1.40
N THR A 188 -18.22 7.29 -0.25
CA THR A 188 -18.01 5.98 0.36
C THR A 188 -18.50 5.96 1.80
N GLU A 189 -19.02 4.81 2.26
CA GLU A 189 -19.45 4.65 3.66
C GLU A 189 -18.31 4.95 4.65
N GLU A 190 -17.12 4.40 4.40
CA GLU A 190 -15.95 4.61 5.28
C GLU A 190 -15.47 6.06 5.25
N GLY A 191 -15.44 6.69 4.07
CA GLY A 191 -15.02 8.09 3.92
C GLY A 191 -16.02 9.06 4.55
N VAL A 192 -17.32 8.86 4.39
CA VAL A 192 -18.37 9.65 5.04
C VAL A 192 -18.26 9.53 6.57
N ASN A 193 -18.02 8.32 7.09
CA ASN A 193 -17.83 8.14 8.53
C ASN A 193 -16.61 8.91 9.06
N SER A 194 -15.51 8.95 8.29
CA SER A 194 -14.31 9.72 8.65
C SER A 194 -14.57 11.23 8.61
N ILE A 195 -15.20 11.74 7.54
CA ILE A 195 -15.53 13.18 7.41
C ILE A 195 -16.51 13.62 8.50
N ALA A 196 -17.52 12.81 8.84
CA ALA A 196 -18.46 13.15 9.91
C ALA A 196 -17.77 13.31 11.27
N GLN A 197 -16.78 12.48 11.59
CA GLN A 197 -15.97 12.64 12.81
C GLN A 197 -15.16 13.93 12.79
N ILE A 198 -14.52 14.25 11.66
CA ILE A 198 -13.75 15.50 11.51
C ILE A 198 -14.68 16.71 11.65
N TYR A 199 -15.85 16.69 11.00
CA TYR A 199 -16.85 17.76 11.09
C TYR A 199 -17.22 18.08 12.54
N ILE A 200 -17.42 17.05 13.38
CA ILE A 200 -17.77 17.30 14.78
C ILE A 200 -16.57 17.80 15.58
N ARG A 201 -15.39 17.19 15.40
CA ARG A 201 -14.20 17.43 16.22
C ARG A 201 -13.45 18.72 15.88
N ASP A 202 -13.51 19.17 14.63
CA ASP A 202 -12.76 20.34 14.17
C ASP A 202 -13.70 21.45 13.65
N PRO A 203 -14.04 22.45 14.49
CA PRO A 203 -14.87 23.57 14.10
C PRO A 203 -14.30 24.38 12.94
N ALA A 204 -12.97 24.48 12.80
CA ALA A 204 -12.33 25.28 11.76
C ALA A 204 -12.55 24.70 10.36
N PHE A 205 -12.92 23.42 10.26
CA PHE A 205 -13.09 22.75 8.97
C PHE A 205 -14.54 22.49 8.56
N ARG A 206 -15.49 22.79 9.45
CA ARG A 206 -16.92 22.58 9.20
C ARG A 206 -17.39 23.27 7.94
N GLU A 207 -17.04 24.55 7.78
CA GLU A 207 -17.45 25.34 6.62
C GLU A 207 -16.95 24.72 5.31
N ARG A 208 -15.70 24.25 5.28
CA ARG A 208 -15.12 23.63 4.09
C ARG A 208 -15.77 22.28 3.77
N ILE A 209 -16.02 21.45 4.79
CA ILE A 209 -16.74 20.18 4.61
C ILE A 209 -18.14 20.44 4.06
N VAL A 210 -18.86 21.41 4.61
CA VAL A 210 -20.20 21.79 4.13
C VAL A 210 -20.14 22.25 2.68
N HIS A 211 -19.21 23.14 2.35
CA HIS A 211 -19.02 23.62 0.99
C HIS A 211 -18.81 22.45 0.00
N VAL A 212 -17.95 21.50 0.32
CA VAL A 212 -17.73 20.32 -0.55
C VAL A 212 -18.96 19.40 -0.55
N ALA A 213 -19.63 19.20 0.58
CA ALA A 213 -20.83 18.38 0.66
C ALA A 213 -21.96 18.92 -0.23
N GLU A 214 -22.12 20.24 -0.31
CA GLU A 214 -23.13 20.87 -1.18
C GLU A 214 -22.88 20.62 -2.68
N THR A 215 -21.64 20.28 -3.06
CA THR A 215 -21.28 19.96 -4.46
C THR A 215 -21.53 18.52 -4.87
N VAL A 216 -21.69 17.59 -3.92
CA VAL A 216 -21.98 16.18 -4.22
C VAL A 216 -23.48 15.93 -4.38
N GLU A 217 -23.84 14.80 -4.97
CA GLU A 217 -25.23 14.44 -5.23
C GLU A 217 -26.04 14.32 -3.93
N PRO A 218 -27.35 14.68 -3.92
CA PRO A 218 -28.17 14.72 -2.69
C PRO A 218 -28.17 13.42 -1.87
N VAL A 219 -28.01 12.27 -2.52
CA VAL A 219 -27.89 10.97 -1.83
C VAL A 219 -26.66 10.92 -0.91
N TYR A 220 -25.53 11.51 -1.31
CA TYR A 220 -24.32 11.56 -0.50
C TYR A 220 -24.41 12.62 0.60
N GLN A 221 -25.07 13.75 0.31
CA GLN A 221 -25.39 14.76 1.31
C GLN A 221 -26.21 14.16 2.47
N GLN A 222 -27.28 13.43 2.14
CA GLN A 222 -28.12 12.79 3.15
C GLN A 222 -27.34 11.76 3.97
N ARG A 223 -26.49 10.95 3.33
CA ARG A 223 -25.62 10.00 4.05
C ARG A 223 -24.68 10.70 5.01
N PHE A 224 -24.08 11.81 4.58
CA PHE A 224 -23.22 12.62 5.44
C PHE A 224 -23.98 13.18 6.65
N LEU A 225 -25.14 13.80 6.44
CA LEU A 225 -25.97 14.31 7.53
C LEU A 225 -26.37 13.21 8.51
N ASN A 226 -26.79 12.04 8.02
CA ASN A 226 -27.14 10.89 8.86
C ASN A 226 -25.95 10.50 9.75
N LYS A 227 -24.74 10.42 9.21
CA LYS A 227 -23.53 10.11 9.98
C LYS A 227 -23.15 11.20 10.98
N VAL A 228 -23.34 12.46 10.63
CA VAL A 228 -23.15 13.58 11.59
C VAL A 228 -24.12 13.44 12.77
N TYR A 229 -25.40 13.16 12.52
CA TYR A 229 -26.37 12.94 13.60
C TYR A 229 -26.03 11.75 14.48
N GLU A 230 -25.63 10.62 13.88
CA GLU A 230 -25.18 9.43 14.62
C GLU A 230 -24.01 9.76 15.56
N TRP A 231 -22.99 10.47 15.09
CA TRP A 231 -21.83 10.84 15.91
C TRP A 231 -22.16 11.91 16.95
N ALA A 232 -23.02 12.88 16.64
CA ALA A 232 -23.45 13.90 17.59
C ALA A 232 -24.18 13.30 18.80
N ALA A 233 -25.03 12.29 18.55
CA ALA A 233 -25.73 11.56 19.60
C ALA A 233 -24.80 10.77 20.52
N GLN A 234 -23.68 10.26 20.00
CA GLN A 234 -22.68 9.54 20.79
C GLN A 234 -21.88 10.47 21.72
N ILE A 235 -21.62 11.70 21.28
CA ILE A 235 -20.82 12.67 22.05
C ILE A 235 -21.68 13.34 23.14
N ASN A 236 -22.97 13.53 22.88
CA ASN A 236 -23.94 14.08 23.84
C ASN A 236 -25.06 13.07 24.08
N PRO A 237 -24.85 11.98 24.84
CA PRO A 237 -25.92 11.05 25.15
C PRO A 237 -27.01 11.80 25.93
N ALA A 238 -28.28 11.61 25.52
CA ALA A 238 -29.41 12.14 26.28
C ALA A 238 -29.32 11.64 27.74
N PRO A 239 -29.69 12.47 28.73
CA PRO A 239 -29.69 12.02 30.13
C PRO A 239 -30.57 10.76 30.26
N ALA A 240 -30.02 9.72 30.87
CA ALA A 240 -30.76 8.50 31.16
C ALA A 240 -31.99 8.87 32.00
N GLN A 241 -33.17 8.49 31.52
CA GLN A 241 -34.44 8.66 32.22
C GLN A 241 -34.53 7.72 33.42
#